data_AF-K7EQ60-F1
#
_entry.id   AF-K7EQ60-F1
#
_cell.length_a   1.000
_cell.length_b   1.000
_cell.length_c   1.000
_cell.angle_alpha   90.00
_cell.angle_beta   90.00
_cell.angle_gamma   90.00
#
_symmetry.space_group_name_H-M   'P 1'
#
loop_
_entity.id
_entity.type
_entity.pdbx_description
1 polymer ?
#
loop_
_entity_poly.entity_id
_entity_poly.type
_entity_poly.pdbx_seq_one_letter_code
_entity_poly.pdbx_strand_id
1 'polypeptide(L)'
;MAINRFRLENDLEELALYQIQLLKDLRHTENEEDKVSSSSFRQRMLGNLLRPPYERPELPTCLYVIGLTGISGSGKSSIAQRLKGLGAFVIDSDHLGHRAYAPGGPAYQPVVEAF
;
A
#
# COMPACT_ATOMS: atom_id res chain seq x y z
N MET A 1 -2.95 32.14 -19.56
CA MET A 1 -4.05 32.60 -20.43
C MET A 1 -4.31 31.68 -21.63
N ALA A 2 -3.29 31.10 -22.30
CA ALA A 2 -3.53 30.14 -23.39
C ALA A 2 -4.30 28.87 -22.97
N ILE A 3 -4.09 28.37 -21.75
CA ILE A 3 -4.75 27.15 -21.23
C ILE A 3 -6.27 27.32 -21.14
N ASN A 4 -6.76 28.43 -20.59
CA ASN A 4 -8.21 28.67 -20.49
C ASN A 4 -8.86 28.85 -21.86
N ARG A 5 -8.15 29.46 -22.82
CA ARG A 5 -8.62 29.53 -24.21
C ARG A 5 -8.84 28.14 -24.80
N PHE A 6 -7.85 27.24 -24.71
CA PHE A 6 -8.00 25.87 -25.19
C PHE A 6 -9.07 25.06 -24.44
N ARG A 7 -9.23 25.29 -23.13
CA ARG A 7 -10.29 24.63 -22.34
C ARG A 7 -11.68 25.03 -22.84
N LEU A 8 -11.91 26.32 -23.04
CA LEU A 8 -13.17 26.83 -23.56
C LEU A 8 -13.45 26.37 -25.00
N GLU A 9 -12.43 26.33 -25.87
CA GLU A 9 -12.54 25.79 -27.23
C GLU A 9 -12.90 24.29 -27.27
N ASN A 10 -12.71 23.57 -26.16
CA ASN A 10 -13.05 22.16 -26.00
C ASN A 10 -14.20 21.94 -24.99
N ASP A 11 -15.06 22.94 -24.79
CA ASP A 11 -16.24 22.88 -23.88
C ASP A 11 -15.91 22.52 -22.42
N LEU A 12 -14.70 22.88 -21.94
CA LEU A 12 -14.28 22.74 -20.55
C LEU A 12 -14.34 24.09 -19.82
N GLU A 13 -14.70 24.07 -18.53
CA GLU A 13 -14.71 25.25 -17.67
C GLU A 13 -13.32 25.88 -17.52
N GLU A 14 -13.26 27.19 -17.28
CA GLU A 14 -12.00 27.88 -17.01
C GLU A 14 -11.28 27.33 -15.77
N LEU A 15 -9.95 27.20 -15.85
CA LEU A 15 -9.14 26.86 -14.71
C LEU A 15 -8.95 28.10 -13.82
N ALA A 16 -9.63 28.13 -12.68
CA ALA A 16 -9.42 29.12 -11.63
C ALA A 16 -8.09 28.85 -10.90
N LEU A 17 -7.21 29.85 -10.87
CA LEU A 17 -5.93 29.78 -10.16
C LEU A 17 -6.08 30.48 -8.81
N TYR A 18 -5.82 29.74 -7.73
CA TYR A 18 -5.74 30.28 -6.38
C TYR A 18 -4.32 30.18 -5.87
N GLN A 19 -3.81 31.26 -5.28
CA GLN A 19 -2.56 31.24 -4.53
C GLN A 19 -2.91 31.09 -3.04
N ILE A 20 -2.42 30.02 -2.43
CA ILE A 20 -2.55 29.79 -0.98
C ILE A 20 -1.18 29.87 -0.33
N GLN A 21 -1.14 30.37 0.91
CA GLN A 21 0.07 30.35 1.72
C GLN A 21 0.27 28.96 2.32
N LEU A 22 1.49 28.46 2.26
CA LEU A 22 1.85 27.14 2.75
C LEU A 22 2.53 27.30 4.12
N LEU A 23 2.05 26.57 5.13
CA LEU A 23 2.67 26.56 6.45
C LEU A 23 3.97 25.77 6.39
N LYS A 24 5.07 26.38 6.84
CA LYS A 24 6.37 25.70 6.95
C LYS A 24 6.35 24.69 8.10
N ASP A 25 6.89 23.49 7.88
CA ASP A 25 7.15 22.52 8.94
C ASP A 25 8.52 22.79 9.55
N LEU A 26 8.56 23.30 10.79
CA LEU A 26 9.80 23.57 11.51
C LEU A 26 10.54 22.29 11.94
N ARG A 27 9.91 21.12 11.80
CA ARG A 27 10.47 19.82 12.19
C ARG A 27 10.82 18.94 10.97
N HIS A 28 10.89 19.53 9.77
CA HIS A 28 11.29 18.77 8.59
C HIS A 28 12.73 18.25 8.72
N THR A 29 12.95 17.03 8.23
CA THR A 29 14.29 16.48 8.05
C THR A 29 14.81 16.82 6.64
N GLU A 30 16.12 16.67 6.40
CA GLU A 30 16.75 17.07 5.12
C GLU A 30 16.10 16.48 3.86
N ASN A 31 15.45 15.31 3.98
CA ASN A 31 14.80 14.62 2.86
C ASN A 31 13.29 14.89 2.76
N GLU A 32 12.73 15.78 3.59
CA GLU A 32 11.31 16.11 3.62
C GLU A 32 11.03 17.50 3.07
N GLU A 33 9.82 17.71 2.54
CA GLU A 33 9.36 19.01 2.08
C GLU A 33 9.32 20.04 3.23
N ASP A 34 9.72 21.28 2.95
CA ASP A 34 9.68 22.41 3.91
C ASP A 34 8.26 22.74 4.41
N LYS A 35 7.24 22.27 3.71
CA LYS A 35 5.82 22.51 4.02
C LYS A 35 5.27 21.39 4.89
N VAL A 36 4.38 21.75 5.82
CA VAL A 36 3.48 20.77 6.45
C VAL A 36 2.68 19.99 5.39
N SER A 37 3.01 18.71 5.27
CA SER A 37 2.48 17.81 4.25
C SER A 37 2.03 16.50 4.88
N SER A 38 0.85 16.01 4.48
CA SER A 38 0.36 14.70 4.92
C SER A 38 1.27 13.56 4.50
N SER A 39 2.05 13.73 3.43
CA SER A 39 3.00 12.72 2.97
C SER A 39 4.14 12.52 3.97
N SER A 40 4.81 13.61 4.37
CA SER A 40 5.89 13.57 5.37
C SER A 40 5.38 13.04 6.70
N PHE A 41 4.16 13.43 7.12
CA PHE A 41 3.55 12.88 8.33
C PHE A 41 3.39 11.36 8.25
N ARG A 42 2.87 10.82 7.13
CA ARG A 42 2.75 9.36 6.92
C ARG A 42 4.10 8.66 6.92
N GLN A 43 5.13 9.26 6.32
CA GLN A 43 6.49 8.70 6.32
C GLN A 43 7.06 8.59 7.73
N ARG A 44 6.89 9.61 8.56
CA ARG A 44 7.32 9.59 9.98
C ARG A 44 6.58 8.54 10.81
N MET A 45 5.35 8.19 10.43
CA MET A 45 4.57 7.15 11.12
C MET A 45 5.01 5.72 10.78
N LEU A 46 5.82 5.50 9.74
CA LEU A 46 6.24 4.15 9.35
C LEU A 46 6.96 3.43 10.49
N GLY A 47 6.59 2.17 10.72
CA GLY A 47 7.14 1.35 11.81
C GLY A 47 6.42 1.50 13.15
N ASN A 48 5.54 2.48 13.32
CA ASN A 48 4.74 2.63 14.53
C ASN A 48 3.42 1.85 14.44
N LEU A 49 2.92 1.41 15.59
CA LEU A 49 1.60 0.76 15.69
C LEU A 49 0.49 1.82 15.57
N LEU A 50 -0.26 1.77 14.47
CA LEU A 50 -1.33 2.74 14.20
C LEU A 50 -2.63 2.46 14.96
N ARG A 51 -2.88 1.18 15.27
CA ARG A 51 -4.08 0.70 15.99
C ARG A 51 -3.71 -0.55 16.78
N PRO A 52 -4.39 -0.84 17.91
CA PRO A 52 -4.13 -2.08 18.65
C PRO A 52 -4.39 -3.33 17.77
N PRO A 53 -3.66 -4.43 17.98
CA PRO A 53 -3.90 -5.68 17.27
C PRO A 53 -5.28 -6.26 17.57
N TYR A 54 -5.81 -7.05 16.64
CA TYR A 54 -7.04 -7.81 16.87
C TYR A 54 -6.75 -9.09 17.64
N GLU A 55 -7.61 -9.43 18.60
CA GLU A 55 -7.60 -10.73 19.23
C GLU A 55 -8.14 -11.79 18.27
N ARG A 56 -7.47 -12.94 18.22
CA ARG A 56 -7.82 -14.07 17.35
C ARG A 56 -7.82 -15.38 18.15
N PRO A 57 -8.89 -15.67 18.91
CA PRO A 57 -8.97 -16.86 19.74
C PRO A 57 -8.93 -18.17 18.94
N GLU A 58 -9.22 -18.13 17.65
CA GLU A 58 -9.14 -19.26 16.72
C GLU A 58 -7.70 -19.67 16.36
N LEU A 59 -6.71 -18.82 16.63
CA LEU A 59 -5.31 -19.12 16.37
C LEU A 59 -4.65 -19.79 17.59
N PRO A 60 -3.63 -20.64 17.37
CA PRO A 60 -2.80 -21.16 18.46
C PRO A 60 -2.20 -20.01 19.28
N THR A 61 -2.21 -20.13 20.61
CA THR A 61 -1.82 -19.06 21.54
C THR A 61 -0.36 -18.60 21.41
N CYS A 62 0.52 -19.44 20.86
CA CYS A 62 1.93 -19.11 20.61
C CYS A 62 2.19 -18.51 19.21
N LEU A 63 1.15 -18.32 18.39
CA LEU A 63 1.28 -17.87 17.02
C LEU A 63 0.81 -16.43 16.85
N TYR A 64 1.68 -15.58 16.31
CA TYR A 64 1.34 -14.23 15.90
C TYR A 64 1.40 -14.10 14.38
N VAL A 65 0.32 -13.63 13.76
CA VAL A 65 0.19 -13.57 12.30
C VAL A 65 0.16 -12.12 11.84
N ILE A 66 1.08 -11.76 10.93
CA ILE A 66 1.15 -10.44 10.32
C ILE A 66 0.76 -10.57 8.84
N GLY A 67 -0.30 -9.86 8.44
CA GLY A 67 -0.66 -9.72 7.03
C GLY A 67 0.17 -8.64 6.36
N LEU A 68 1.10 -9.01 5.48
CA LEU A 68 1.88 -8.07 4.69
C LEU A 68 1.17 -7.77 3.36
N THR A 69 0.76 -6.51 3.16
CA THR A 69 0.00 -6.06 1.98
C THR A 69 0.49 -4.71 1.47
N GLY A 70 -0.02 -4.29 0.31
CA GLY A 70 0.40 -3.09 -0.42
C GLY A 70 0.23 -3.20 -1.94
N ILE A 71 0.31 -2.08 -2.63
CA ILE A 71 0.12 -1.98 -4.09
C ILE A 71 1.20 -2.73 -4.89
N SER A 72 0.95 -3.00 -6.17
CA SER A 72 1.98 -3.54 -7.07
C SER A 72 3.20 -2.61 -7.13
N GLY A 73 4.41 -3.19 -7.18
CA GLY A 73 5.66 -2.42 -7.16
C GLY A 73 6.07 -1.82 -5.81
N SER A 74 5.29 -1.98 -4.73
CA SER A 74 5.60 -1.35 -3.42
C SER A 74 6.71 -2.04 -2.61
N GLY A 75 7.37 -3.07 -3.15
CA GLY A 75 8.48 -3.77 -2.46
C GLY A 75 8.08 -4.80 -1.39
N LYS A 76 6.83 -5.26 -1.35
CA LYS A 76 6.35 -6.26 -0.36
C LYS A 76 7.24 -7.50 -0.29
N SER A 77 7.63 -8.06 -1.43
CA SER A 77 8.47 -9.26 -1.49
C SER A 77 9.84 -9.04 -0.86
N SER A 78 10.40 -7.83 -0.98
CA SER A 78 11.66 -7.46 -0.31
C SER A 78 11.50 -7.43 1.22
N ILE A 79 10.42 -6.83 1.71
CA ILE A 79 10.09 -6.81 3.15
C ILE A 79 9.81 -8.21 3.69
N ALA A 80 9.10 -9.06 2.93
CA ALA A 80 8.87 -10.45 3.29
C ALA A 80 10.20 -11.22 3.46
N GLN A 81 11.15 -11.06 2.53
CA GLN A 81 12.48 -11.67 2.66
C GLN A 81 13.26 -11.11 3.85
N ARG A 82 13.16 -9.81 4.13
CA ARG A 82 13.78 -9.21 5.31
C ARG A 82 13.22 -9.79 6.61
N LEU A 83 11.91 -9.91 6.73
CA LEU A 83 11.24 -10.52 7.88
C LEU A 83 11.64 -11.99 8.03
N LYS A 84 11.75 -12.72 6.91
CA LYS A 84 12.26 -14.09 6.90
C LYS A 84 13.67 -14.18 7.47
N GLY A 85 14.56 -13.26 7.07
CA GLY A 85 15.92 -13.16 7.61
C GLY A 85 15.99 -12.85 9.10
N LEU A 86 14.93 -12.24 9.66
CA LEU A 86 14.76 -12.01 11.10
C LEU A 86 14.09 -13.18 11.84
N GLY A 87 13.79 -14.28 11.15
CA GLY A 87 13.20 -15.49 11.74
C GLY A 87 11.70 -15.67 11.52
N ALA A 88 11.04 -14.77 10.77
CA ALA A 88 9.62 -14.95 10.44
C ALA A 88 9.42 -16.10 9.45
N PHE A 89 8.41 -16.93 9.69
CA PHE A 89 7.94 -17.87 8.67
C PHE A 89 7.07 -17.13 7.66
N VAL A 90 7.36 -17.27 6.36
CA VAL A 90 6.65 -16.57 5.29
C VAL A 90 5.74 -17.54 4.55
N ILE A 91 4.45 -17.18 4.46
CA ILE A 91 3.46 -17.84 3.61
C ILE A 91 3.22 -16.94 2.40
N ASP A 92 3.58 -17.42 1.22
CA ASP A 92 3.40 -16.69 -0.04
C ASP A 92 2.03 -17.03 -0.65
N SER A 93 1.10 -16.06 -0.63
CA SER A 93 -0.26 -16.25 -1.13
C SER A 93 -0.32 -16.42 -2.65
N ASP A 94 0.56 -15.77 -3.42
CA ASP A 94 0.59 -15.88 -4.88
C ASP A 94 1.03 -17.30 -5.27
N HIS A 95 2.09 -17.81 -4.62
CA HIS A 95 2.54 -19.17 -4.83
C HIS A 95 1.48 -20.22 -4.43
N LEU A 96 0.79 -20.00 -3.30
CA LEU A 96 -0.32 -20.86 -2.87
C LEU A 96 -1.46 -20.84 -3.88
N GLY A 97 -1.82 -19.67 -4.41
CA GLY A 97 -2.83 -19.52 -5.46
C GLY A 97 -2.49 -20.37 -6.67
N HIS A 98 -1.27 -20.20 -7.22
CA HIS A 98 -0.78 -20.98 -8.36
C HIS A 98 -0.88 -22.49 -8.13
N ARG A 99 -0.54 -22.98 -6.93
CA ARG A 99 -0.66 -24.41 -6.60
C ARG A 99 -2.09 -24.86 -6.44
N ALA A 100 -2.97 -24.00 -5.90
CA ALA A 100 -4.37 -24.35 -5.65
C ALA A 100 -5.12 -24.68 -6.94
N TYR A 101 -4.84 -23.98 -8.03
CA TYR A 101 -5.46 -24.21 -9.33
C TYR A 101 -4.56 -24.98 -10.31
N ALA A 102 -3.40 -25.50 -9.89
CA ALA A 102 -2.63 -26.43 -10.72
C ALA A 102 -3.38 -27.78 -10.86
N PRO A 103 -3.12 -28.59 -11.90
CA PRO A 103 -3.74 -29.92 -12.04
C PRO A 103 -3.61 -30.76 -10.76
N GLY A 104 -4.75 -31.29 -10.29
CA GLY A 104 -4.85 -32.03 -9.02
C GLY A 104 -5.00 -31.15 -7.77
N GLY A 105 -4.92 -29.83 -7.90
CA GLY A 105 -5.19 -28.87 -6.85
C GLY A 105 -6.70 -28.69 -6.57
N PRO A 106 -7.08 -28.25 -5.36
CA PRO A 106 -8.47 -28.16 -4.93
C PRO A 106 -9.30 -27.15 -5.75
N ALA A 107 -8.66 -26.17 -6.39
CA ALA A 107 -9.33 -25.16 -7.19
C ALA A 107 -9.24 -25.44 -8.71
N TYR A 108 -8.62 -26.54 -9.15
CA TYR A 108 -8.42 -26.82 -10.57
C TYR A 108 -9.76 -26.95 -11.33
N GLN A 109 -10.60 -27.92 -10.93
CA GLN A 109 -11.87 -28.15 -11.62
C GLN A 109 -12.81 -26.94 -11.58
N PRO A 110 -13.03 -26.28 -10.42
CA PRO A 110 -13.87 -25.08 -10.37
C PRO A 110 -13.40 -23.94 -11.29
N VAL A 111 -12.09 -23.75 -11.44
CA VAL A 111 -11.54 -22.71 -12.32
C VAL A 111 -11.75 -23.07 -13.79
N VAL A 112 -11.51 -24.33 -14.18
CA VAL A 112 -11.72 -24.82 -15.56
C VAL A 112 -13.19 -24.81 -15.95
N GLU A 113 -14.10 -25.09 -15.02
CA GLU A 113 -15.55 -25.05 -15.28
C GLU A 113 -16.07 -23.62 -15.49
N ALA A 114 -15.40 -22.61 -14.91
CA ALA A 114 -15.85 -21.23 -14.93
C ALA A 114 -15.32 -20.40 -16.11
N PHE A 115 -14.19 -20.78 -16.73
CA PHE A 115 -13.48 -20.01 -17.76
C PHE A 115 -13.05 -20.90 -18.93
#